data_AF-A0A3D4UMA4-F1
#
_entry.id   AF-A0A3D4UMA4-F1
#
_cell.length_a   1.000
_cell.length_b   1.000
_cell.length_c   1.000
_cell.angle_alpha   90.00
_cell.angle_beta   90.00
_cell.angle_gamma   90.00
#
_symmetry.space_group_name_H-M   'P 1'
#
loop_
_entity.id
_entity.type
_entity.pdbx_description
1 polymer ?
#
loop_
_entity_poly.entity_id
_entity_poly.type
_entity_poly.pdbx_seq_one_letter_code
_entity_poly.pdbx_strand_id
1 'polypeptide(L)'
;ARVERLLEAFEIPEIQEPAGADAAAHEHRSILITSTDRPDLISGDEILERMRDSWRLVLNVDPDTNVDDEAQPLGITPWQCLARFSTDQIPHEQYAHVVLTADCLRRAEELTQDTVIKRANPDGDWFDVMVISANRMTNDQANDLLTNTLKSKPIPKNALEEETVLKFRVSDPVSGSD
;
A
#
# COMPACT_ATOMS: atom_id res chain seq x y z
N ALA A 1 16.88 14.82 44.85
CA ALA A 1 17.15 13.36 44.86
C ALA A 1 18.01 12.93 43.66
N ARG A 2 18.52 11.68 43.61
CA ARG A 2 19.38 11.18 42.51
C ARG A 2 18.72 11.27 41.12
N VAL A 3 17.39 11.24 41.06
CA VAL A 3 16.58 11.34 39.85
C VAL A 3 16.58 12.76 39.27
N GLU A 4 16.44 13.80 40.11
CA GLU A 4 16.45 15.21 39.66
C GLU A 4 17.76 15.59 38.96
N ARG A 5 18.92 15.18 39.50
CA ARG A 5 20.22 15.42 38.85
C ARG A 5 20.37 14.71 37.50
N LEU A 6 19.66 13.60 37.31
CA LEU A 6 19.70 12.83 36.08
C LEU A 6 18.83 13.52 35.02
N LEU A 7 17.66 14.03 35.39
CA LEU A 7 16.80 14.81 34.50
C LEU A 7 17.47 16.11 34.05
N GLU A 8 18.17 16.80 34.96
CA GLU A 8 18.92 18.01 34.67
C GLU A 8 20.09 17.78 33.69
N ALA A 9 20.79 16.65 33.82
CA ALA A 9 21.90 16.30 32.92
C ALA A 9 21.46 16.03 31.46
N PHE A 10 20.18 15.73 31.24
CA PHE A 10 19.57 15.55 29.92
C PHE A 10 18.67 16.73 29.51
N GLU A 11 18.75 17.85 30.22
CA GLU A 11 17.97 19.07 29.96
C GLU A 11 16.45 18.81 29.91
N ILE A 12 15.96 17.85 30.69
CA ILE A 12 14.54 17.49 30.71
C ILE A 12 13.83 18.35 31.78
N PRO A 13 13.02 19.36 31.39
CA PRO A 13 12.32 20.19 32.35
C PRO A 13 11.23 19.38 33.06
N GLU A 14 11.00 19.70 34.33
CA GLU A 14 9.88 19.15 35.09
C GLU A 14 8.56 19.65 34.49
N ILE A 15 7.70 18.73 34.06
CA ILE A 15 6.37 19.03 33.53
C ILE A 15 5.30 18.56 34.52
N GLN A 16 4.35 19.45 34.84
CA GLN A 16 3.30 19.22 35.84
C GLN A 16 2.27 18.16 35.39
N GLU A 17 2.03 18.08 34.08
CA GLU A 17 1.16 17.09 33.46
C GLU A 17 1.97 16.29 32.44
N PRO A 18 2.45 15.08 32.79
CA PRO A 18 3.02 14.20 31.79
C PRO A 18 1.91 13.85 30.79
N ALA A 19 2.11 14.20 29.52
CA ALA A 19 1.27 13.70 28.46
C ALA A 19 1.25 12.16 28.56
N GLY A 20 0.06 11.55 28.62
CA GLY A 20 -0.06 10.09 28.71
C GLY A 20 0.70 9.43 27.55
N ALA A 21 1.16 8.20 27.70
CA ALA A 21 1.83 7.47 26.60
C ALA A 21 0.98 7.45 25.31
N ASP A 22 -0.35 7.55 25.44
CA ASP A 22 -1.32 7.64 24.34
C ASP A 22 -1.45 9.04 23.71
N ALA A 23 -0.91 10.08 24.35
CA ALA A 23 -0.87 11.45 23.82
C ALA A 23 0.29 11.67 22.83
N ALA A 24 1.20 10.70 22.70
CA ALA A 24 2.08 10.58 21.53
C ALA A 24 1.26 10.08 20.31
N ALA A 25 0.17 10.78 20.00
CA ALA A 25 -0.67 10.46 18.88
C ALA A 25 0.05 10.85 17.58
N HIS A 26 0.40 9.83 16.80
CA HIS A 26 0.44 9.84 15.33
C HIS A 26 1.60 10.51 14.57
N GLU A 27 2.55 11.22 15.18
CA GLU A 27 3.63 11.87 14.38
C GLU A 27 4.82 10.96 14.03
N HIS A 28 4.94 9.79 14.64
CA HIS A 28 6.18 8.98 14.60
C HIS A 28 6.13 7.73 13.71
N ARG A 29 5.02 7.48 13.00
CA ARG A 29 4.87 6.25 12.19
C ARG A 29 5.70 6.25 10.90
N SER A 30 6.34 7.38 10.56
CA SER A 30 7.14 7.60 9.35
C SER A 30 8.60 7.99 9.65
N ILE A 31 9.15 7.62 10.82
CA ILE A 31 10.55 7.98 11.19
C ILE A 31 11.59 7.20 10.39
N LEU A 32 11.27 6.02 9.88
CA LEU A 32 12.22 5.21 9.11
C LEU A 32 12.36 5.76 7.69
N ILE A 33 13.05 6.90 7.58
CA ILE A 33 13.48 7.45 6.30
C ILE A 33 14.57 6.52 5.77
N THR A 34 14.25 5.83 4.69
CA THR A 34 15.24 5.01 3.97
C THR A 34 16.02 5.95 3.07
N SER A 35 17.33 6.00 3.27
CA SER A 35 18.19 6.85 2.43
C SER A 35 18.12 6.37 0.99
N THR A 36 17.93 7.30 0.04
CA THR A 36 18.03 7.02 -1.40
C THR A 36 19.41 6.50 -1.80
N ASP A 37 20.43 6.78 -0.99
CA ASP A 37 21.82 6.38 -1.23
C ASP A 37 22.12 4.95 -0.73
N ARG A 38 21.14 4.30 -0.09
CA ARG A 38 21.25 2.95 0.47
C ARG A 38 20.07 2.08 0.02
N PRO A 39 19.97 1.78 -1.28
CA PRO A 39 18.89 0.95 -1.83
C PRO A 39 18.88 -0.50 -1.32
N ASP A 40 19.97 -0.93 -0.67
CA ASP A 40 20.10 -2.24 -0.04
C ASP A 40 19.27 -2.37 1.26
N LEU A 41 18.88 -1.24 1.85
CA LEU A 41 18.07 -1.23 3.08
C LEU A 41 16.59 -1.30 2.72
N ILE A 42 15.87 -2.17 3.42
CA ILE A 42 14.41 -2.23 3.32
C ILE A 42 13.76 -1.01 3.98
N SER A 43 12.71 -0.53 3.34
CA SER A 43 11.91 0.59 3.79
C SER A 43 11.00 0.25 4.96
N GLY A 44 10.50 1.28 5.66
CA GLY A 44 9.52 1.10 6.73
C GLY A 44 8.27 0.35 6.26
N ASP A 45 7.81 0.62 5.04
CA ASP A 45 6.66 -0.06 4.43
C ASP A 45 6.96 -1.54 4.16
N GLU A 46 8.14 -1.86 3.62
CA GLU A 46 8.58 -3.25 3.41
C GLU A 46 8.80 -4.02 4.72
N ILE A 47 9.25 -3.35 5.78
CA ILE A 47 9.35 -3.95 7.12
C ILE A 47 7.95 -4.33 7.62
N LEU A 48 7.01 -3.39 7.56
CA LEU A 48 5.64 -3.64 8.02
C LEU A 48 4.96 -4.75 7.21
N GLU A 49 5.18 -4.77 5.89
CA GLU A 49 4.73 -5.83 5.00
C GLU A 49 5.29 -7.19 5.44
N ARG A 50 6.61 -7.32 5.58
CA ARG A 50 7.25 -8.59 5.99
C ARG A 50 6.81 -9.05 7.38
N MET A 51 6.58 -8.11 8.29
CA MET A 51 6.03 -8.41 9.61
C MET A 51 4.60 -8.94 9.52
N ARG A 52 3.75 -8.31 8.71
CA ARG A 52 2.37 -8.75 8.46
C ARG A 52 2.35 -10.18 7.92
N ASP A 53 3.19 -10.47 6.94
CA ASP A 53 3.29 -11.81 6.34
C ASP A 53 3.83 -12.84 7.34
N SER A 54 4.89 -12.50 8.08
CA SER A 54 5.50 -13.36 9.11
C SER A 54 4.52 -13.70 10.22
N TRP A 55 3.69 -12.74 10.62
CA TRP A 55 2.67 -12.92 11.65
C TRP A 55 1.36 -13.47 11.09
N ARG A 56 1.26 -13.66 9.76
CA ARG A 56 0.07 -14.16 9.06
C ARG A 56 -1.18 -13.38 9.42
N LEU A 57 -1.04 -12.05 9.51
CA LEU A 57 -2.17 -11.20 9.83
C LEU A 57 -3.16 -11.19 8.66
N VAL A 58 -4.42 -11.45 8.97
CA VAL A 58 -5.53 -11.38 8.01
C VAL A 58 -6.41 -10.20 8.40
N LEU A 59 -6.83 -9.43 7.40
CA LEU A 59 -7.78 -8.35 7.62
C LEU A 59 -9.11 -8.94 8.13
N ASN A 60 -9.62 -8.39 9.24
CA ASN A 60 -10.93 -8.77 9.77
C ASN A 60 -12.05 -7.99 9.03
N VAL A 61 -12.15 -8.23 7.72
CA VAL A 61 -13.15 -7.63 6.83
C VAL A 61 -13.84 -8.73 6.02
N ASP A 62 -15.11 -8.54 5.66
CA ASP A 62 -15.77 -9.41 4.69
C ASP A 62 -15.29 -9.05 3.28
N PRO A 63 -14.58 -9.94 2.57
CA PRO A 63 -14.05 -9.62 1.25
C PRO A 63 -15.11 -9.69 0.14
N ASP A 64 -16.28 -10.27 0.43
CA ASP A 64 -17.35 -10.53 -0.55
C ASP A 64 -18.42 -9.42 -0.58
N THR A 65 -18.46 -8.54 0.42
CA THR A 65 -19.40 -7.44 0.48
C THR A 65 -18.71 -6.08 0.42
N ASN A 66 -19.33 -5.15 -0.31
CA ASN A 66 -18.89 -3.77 -0.41
C ASN A 66 -20.07 -2.84 -0.16
N VAL A 67 -20.21 -2.48 1.11
CA VAL A 67 -21.31 -1.66 1.59
C VAL A 67 -20.79 -0.34 2.17
N ASP A 68 -21.71 0.61 2.28
CA ASP A 68 -21.50 1.83 3.06
C ASP A 68 -21.82 1.61 4.55
N ASP A 69 -21.77 2.70 5.32
CA ASP A 69 -22.02 2.71 6.76
C ASP A 69 -23.48 2.37 7.12
N GLU A 70 -24.40 2.43 6.14
CA GLU A 70 -25.83 2.10 6.26
C GLU A 70 -26.13 0.68 5.71
N ALA A 71 -25.09 -0.11 5.45
CA ALA A 71 -25.13 -1.44 4.86
C ALA A 71 -25.76 -1.51 3.45
N GLN A 72 -25.79 -0.39 2.72
CA GLN A 72 -26.25 -0.36 1.33
C GLN A 72 -25.13 -0.78 0.39
N PRO A 73 -25.41 -1.63 -0.62
CA PRO A 73 -24.41 -2.00 -1.62
C PRO A 73 -23.93 -0.77 -2.40
N LEU A 74 -22.61 -0.57 -2.45
CA LEU A 74 -21.99 0.49 -3.23
C LEU A 74 -21.87 0.13 -4.72
N GLY A 75 -21.93 -1.17 -5.05
CA GLY A 75 -21.69 -1.67 -6.39
C GLY A 75 -20.21 -1.55 -6.76
N ILE A 76 -19.95 -1.22 -8.03
CA ILE A 76 -18.59 -1.11 -8.57
C ILE A 76 -17.96 0.20 -8.09
N THR A 77 -16.81 0.09 -7.41
CA THR A 77 -16.03 1.22 -6.91
C THR A 77 -14.60 1.16 -7.41
N PRO A 78 -13.88 2.29 -7.48
CA PRO A 78 -12.46 2.27 -7.80
C PRO A 78 -11.61 1.76 -6.62
N TRP A 79 -10.55 1.02 -6.94
CA TRP A 79 -9.60 0.45 -6.00
C TRP A 79 -8.17 0.78 -6.39
N GLN A 80 -7.35 1.04 -5.39
CA GLN A 80 -5.90 1.18 -5.52
C GLN A 80 -5.24 -0.03 -4.87
N CYS A 81 -4.59 -0.83 -5.70
CA CYS A 81 -3.94 -2.06 -5.28
C CYS A 81 -2.42 -1.97 -5.45
N LEU A 82 -1.69 -2.54 -4.49
CA LEU A 82 -0.26 -2.77 -4.57
C LEU A 82 -0.02 -4.27 -4.47
N ALA A 83 0.64 -4.85 -5.46
CA ALA A 83 1.03 -6.25 -5.46
C ALA A 83 2.55 -6.39 -5.47
N ARG A 84 3.07 -7.34 -4.70
CA ARG A 84 4.45 -7.81 -4.78
C ARG A 84 4.49 -9.07 -5.62
N PHE A 85 5.51 -9.20 -6.46
CA PHE A 85 5.71 -10.40 -7.26
C PHE A 85 7.19 -10.73 -7.47
N SER A 86 7.46 -11.99 -7.82
CA SER A 86 8.77 -12.45 -8.28
C SER A 86 8.62 -13.63 -9.24
N THR A 87 9.59 -13.80 -10.13
CA THR A 87 9.64 -14.88 -11.11
C THR A 87 11.04 -15.50 -11.17
N ASP A 88 11.18 -16.61 -11.89
CA ASP A 88 12.49 -17.22 -12.18
C ASP A 88 13.48 -16.25 -12.86
N GLN A 89 12.99 -15.41 -13.78
CA GLN A 89 13.76 -14.39 -14.47
C GLN A 89 13.95 -13.11 -13.64
N ILE A 90 13.06 -12.86 -12.69
CA ILE A 90 13.08 -11.71 -11.79
C ILE A 90 13.05 -12.23 -10.34
N PRO A 91 14.19 -12.75 -9.83
CA PRO A 91 14.23 -13.42 -8.54
C PRO A 91 14.15 -12.45 -7.36
N HIS A 92 14.29 -11.14 -7.60
CA HIS A 92 14.12 -10.09 -6.59
C HIS A 92 12.67 -9.61 -6.56
N GLU A 93 12.17 -9.30 -5.36
CA GLU A 93 10.83 -8.78 -5.14
C GLU A 93 10.62 -7.49 -5.96
N GLN A 94 9.60 -7.50 -6.82
CA GLN A 94 9.13 -6.31 -7.53
C GLN A 94 7.71 -5.96 -7.12
N TYR A 95 7.33 -4.71 -7.38
CA TYR A 95 6.03 -4.18 -7.00
C TYR A 95 5.27 -3.71 -8.24
N ALA A 96 3.98 -4.00 -8.27
CA ALA A 96 3.05 -3.51 -9.27
C ALA A 96 1.94 -2.71 -8.60
N HIS A 97 1.77 -1.48 -9.07
CA HIS A 97 0.66 -0.61 -8.73
C HIS A 97 -0.45 -0.78 -9.76
N VAL A 98 -1.64 -1.13 -9.28
CA VAL A 98 -2.82 -1.38 -10.13
C VAL A 98 -3.96 -0.51 -9.65
N VAL A 99 -4.53 0.27 -10.55
CA VAL A 99 -5.78 1.01 -10.33
C VAL A 99 -6.84 0.34 -11.18
N LEU A 100 -7.93 -0.08 -10.56
CA LEU A 100 -9.01 -0.83 -11.21
C LEU A 100 -10.37 -0.49 -10.60
N THR A 101 -11.42 -1.00 -11.20
CA THR A 101 -12.78 -0.99 -10.66
C THR A 101 -13.22 -2.43 -10.38
N ALA A 102 -13.87 -2.63 -9.23
CA ALA A 102 -14.38 -3.93 -8.80
C ALA A 102 -15.56 -3.74 -7.84
N ASP A 103 -16.43 -4.74 -7.77
CA ASP A 103 -17.60 -4.69 -6.89
C ASP A 103 -17.27 -4.96 -5.41
N CYS A 104 -16.22 -5.72 -5.12
CA CYS A 104 -15.77 -6.05 -3.77
C CYS A 104 -14.25 -6.25 -3.67
N LEU A 105 -13.75 -6.40 -2.43
CA LEU A 105 -12.33 -6.58 -2.15
C LEU A 105 -11.78 -7.84 -2.83
N ARG A 106 -12.50 -8.97 -2.76
CA ARG A 106 -12.08 -10.23 -3.41
C ARG A 106 -11.86 -10.02 -4.91
N ARG A 107 -12.82 -9.38 -5.58
CA ARG A 107 -12.72 -9.10 -7.02
C ARG A 107 -11.59 -8.15 -7.34
N ALA A 108 -11.33 -7.14 -6.51
CA ALA A 108 -10.19 -6.25 -6.67
C ALA A 108 -8.85 -7.00 -6.56
N GLU A 109 -8.71 -7.90 -5.59
CA GLU A 109 -7.50 -8.72 -5.40
C GLU A 109 -7.29 -9.70 -6.57
N GLU A 110 -8.34 -10.42 -6.96
CA GLU A 110 -8.30 -11.36 -8.10
C GLU A 110 -7.91 -10.65 -9.40
N LEU A 111 -8.56 -9.52 -9.73
CA LEU A 111 -8.23 -8.73 -10.92
C LEU A 111 -6.81 -8.18 -10.88
N THR A 112 -6.31 -7.83 -9.70
CA THR A 112 -4.92 -7.38 -9.51
C THR A 112 -3.94 -8.51 -9.83
N GLN A 113 -4.13 -9.69 -9.24
CA GLN A 113 -3.27 -10.86 -9.49
C GLN A 113 -3.27 -11.24 -10.97
N ASP A 114 -4.46 -11.35 -11.57
CA ASP A 114 -4.63 -11.63 -13.00
C ASP A 114 -3.89 -10.62 -13.88
N THR A 115 -3.96 -9.33 -13.52
CA THR A 115 -3.32 -8.26 -14.27
C THR A 115 -1.81 -8.35 -14.17
N VAL A 116 -1.28 -8.60 -12.97
CA VAL A 116 0.17 -8.77 -12.76
C VAL A 116 0.68 -9.96 -13.55
N ILE A 117 0.01 -11.11 -13.46
CA ILE A 117 0.37 -12.33 -14.19
C ILE A 117 0.39 -12.08 -15.70
N LYS A 118 -0.61 -11.38 -16.23
CA LYS A 118 -0.74 -11.14 -17.67
C LYS A 118 0.19 -10.04 -18.21
N ARG A 119 0.60 -9.07 -17.39
CA ARG A 119 1.27 -7.83 -17.87
C ARG A 119 2.67 -7.59 -17.34
N ALA A 120 3.04 -8.12 -16.18
CA ALA A 120 4.35 -7.81 -15.58
C ALA A 120 5.47 -8.70 -16.15
N ASN A 121 5.25 -10.02 -16.20
CA ASN A 121 6.19 -10.95 -16.81
C ASN A 121 5.45 -12.20 -17.38
N PRO A 122 4.82 -12.08 -18.56
CA PRO A 122 3.97 -13.15 -19.10
C PRO A 122 4.73 -14.45 -19.46
N ASP A 123 6.05 -14.37 -19.66
CA ASP A 123 6.89 -15.49 -20.10
C ASP A 123 7.74 -16.10 -18.96
N GLY A 124 7.62 -15.55 -17.74
CA GLY A 124 8.34 -16.02 -16.56
C GLY A 124 7.55 -17.08 -15.77
N ASP A 125 8.28 -17.99 -15.11
CA ASP A 125 7.69 -18.90 -14.13
C ASP A 125 7.51 -18.15 -12.81
N TRP A 126 6.24 -18.02 -12.38
CA TRP A 126 5.87 -17.24 -11.20
C TRP A 126 6.24 -18.00 -9.91
N PHE A 127 7.00 -17.34 -9.04
CA PHE A 127 7.24 -17.85 -7.69
C PHE A 127 6.15 -17.40 -6.74
N ASP A 128 5.82 -16.10 -6.76
CA ASP A 128 4.79 -15.54 -5.90
C ASP A 128 4.18 -14.28 -6.54
N VAL A 129 2.88 -14.07 -6.30
CA VAL A 129 2.13 -12.85 -6.59
C VAL A 129 1.19 -12.60 -5.43
N MET A 130 1.50 -11.60 -4.62
CA MET A 130 0.77 -11.29 -3.39
C MET A 130 0.23 -9.86 -3.43
N VAL A 131 -1.06 -9.70 -3.17
CA VAL A 131 -1.64 -8.36 -2.99
C VAL A 131 -1.28 -7.85 -1.59
N ILE A 132 -0.47 -6.81 -1.54
CA ILE A 132 0.01 -6.20 -0.30
C ILE A 132 -1.03 -5.24 0.26
N SER A 133 -1.71 -4.48 -0.60
CA SER A 133 -2.83 -3.63 -0.18
C SER A 133 -3.85 -3.49 -1.29
N ALA A 134 -5.11 -3.28 -0.89
CA ALA A 134 -6.22 -2.99 -1.77
C ALA A 134 -7.15 -2.00 -1.05
N ASN A 135 -7.05 -0.73 -1.43
CA ASN A 135 -7.79 0.35 -0.78
C ASN A 135 -8.92 0.82 -1.70
N ARG A 136 -10.16 0.76 -1.20
CA ARG A 136 -11.33 1.37 -1.86
C ARG A 136 -11.15 2.89 -1.89
N MET A 137 -11.42 3.49 -3.04
CA MET A 137 -11.32 4.94 -3.25
C MET A 137 -12.69 5.55 -3.54
N THR A 138 -12.81 6.85 -3.31
CA THR A 138 -13.88 7.65 -3.91
C THR A 138 -13.58 7.89 -5.40
N ASN A 139 -14.60 8.27 -6.17
CA ASN A 139 -14.42 8.64 -7.57
C ASN A 139 -13.49 9.84 -7.74
N ASP A 140 -13.54 10.80 -6.82
CA ASP A 140 -12.67 11.99 -6.85
C ASP A 140 -11.20 11.60 -6.61
N GLN A 141 -10.93 10.74 -5.62
CA GLN A 141 -9.58 10.21 -5.37
C GLN A 141 -9.03 9.44 -6.59
N ALA A 142 -9.87 8.62 -7.21
CA ALA A 142 -9.48 7.87 -8.40
C ALA A 142 -9.16 8.81 -9.58
N ASN A 143 -9.97 9.85 -9.78
CA ASN A 143 -9.73 10.86 -10.80
C ASN A 143 -8.41 11.58 -10.56
N ASP A 144 -8.17 12.06 -9.34
CA ASP A 144 -6.94 12.78 -8.98
C ASP A 144 -5.67 11.93 -9.17
N LEU A 145 -5.74 10.65 -8.79
CA LEU A 145 -4.64 9.69 -8.94
C LEU A 145 -4.30 9.45 -10.42
N LEU A 146 -5.30 9.53 -11.30
CA LEU A 146 -5.15 9.26 -12.71
C LEU A 146 -4.70 10.52 -13.48
N THR A 147 -5.30 11.68 -13.24
CA THR A 147 -4.93 12.96 -13.88
C THR A 147 -3.54 13.47 -13.53
N ASN A 148 -2.98 13.15 -12.36
CA ASN A 148 -1.62 13.56 -11.95
C ASN A 148 -0.47 12.95 -12.79
N THR A 149 -0.79 12.18 -13.83
CA THR A 149 0.17 11.76 -14.87
C THR A 149 -0.04 12.61 -16.13
N LEU A 150 0.93 13.47 -16.48
CA LEU A 150 0.98 14.46 -17.57
C LEU A 150 0.58 13.98 -19.00
N LYS A 151 0.18 12.71 -19.19
CA LYS A 151 -0.22 12.11 -20.46
C LYS A 151 -1.46 11.21 -20.38
N SER A 152 -2.16 11.15 -19.26
CA SER A 152 -3.34 10.27 -19.13
C SER A 152 -4.61 10.92 -19.70
N LYS A 153 -5.40 10.13 -20.42
CA LYS A 153 -6.76 10.55 -20.82
C LYS A 153 -7.67 10.47 -19.59
N PRO A 154 -8.63 11.39 -19.42
CA PRO A 154 -9.64 11.27 -18.37
C PRO A 154 -10.38 9.94 -18.48
N ILE A 155 -10.74 9.37 -17.33
CA ILE A 155 -11.47 8.11 -17.24
C ILE A 155 -12.80 8.27 -18.00
N PRO A 156 -13.17 7.35 -18.92
CA PRO A 156 -14.51 7.33 -19.47
C PRO A 156 -15.50 7.14 -18.32
N LYS A 157 -16.58 7.93 -18.23
CA LYS A 157 -17.58 7.80 -17.15
C LYS A 157 -18.08 6.36 -16.97
N ASN A 158 -18.20 5.63 -18.08
CA ASN A 158 -18.65 4.24 -18.12
C ASN A 158 -17.62 3.23 -17.59
N ALA A 159 -16.34 3.62 -17.44
CA ALA A 159 -15.33 2.73 -16.86
C ALA A 159 -15.52 2.51 -15.36
N LEU A 160 -16.38 3.31 -14.70
CA LEU A 160 -16.83 3.10 -13.32
C LEU A 160 -18.08 2.20 -13.24
N GLU A 161 -18.63 1.77 -14.38
CA GLU A 161 -19.85 0.94 -14.45
C GLU A 161 -19.55 -0.54 -14.69
N GLU A 162 -18.28 -0.90 -14.95
CA GLU A 162 -17.83 -2.26 -15.22
C GLU A 162 -16.53 -2.56 -14.46
N GLU A 163 -16.26 -3.83 -14.18
CA GLU A 163 -14.98 -4.26 -13.61
C GLU A 163 -13.86 -4.14 -14.65
N THR A 164 -12.88 -3.27 -14.44
CA THR A 164 -11.81 -3.07 -15.40
C THR A 164 -10.54 -2.49 -14.80
N VAL A 165 -9.41 -2.74 -15.45
CA VAL A 165 -8.12 -2.17 -15.07
C VAL A 165 -7.98 -0.80 -15.71
N LEU A 166 -7.92 0.24 -14.88
CA LEU A 166 -7.76 1.63 -15.30
C LEU A 166 -6.30 2.00 -15.53
N LYS A 167 -5.39 1.50 -14.69
CA LYS A 167 -3.95 1.76 -14.78
C LYS A 167 -3.15 0.61 -14.19
N PHE A 168 -2.02 0.32 -14.82
CA PHE A 168 -1.06 -0.68 -14.36
C PHE A 168 0.34 -0.09 -14.52
N ARG A 169 1.14 -0.18 -13.46
CA ARG A 169 2.55 0.24 -13.48
C ARG A 169 3.37 -0.71 -12.61
N VAL A 170 4.44 -1.25 -13.17
CA VAL A 170 5.49 -1.90 -12.38
C VAL A 170 6.43 -0.82 -11.86
N SER A 171 6.77 -0.87 -10.57
CA SER A 171 7.80 -0.03 -9.98
C SER A 171 9.13 -0.35 -10.66
N ASP A 172 9.87 0.69 -11.05
CA ASP A 172 11.19 0.48 -11.65
C ASP A 172 12.04 -0.33 -10.65
N PRO A 173 12.78 -1.36 -11.12
CA PRO A 173 13.69 -2.08 -10.24
C PRO A 173 14.62 -1.04 -9.63
N VAL A 174 14.74 -1.04 -8.30
CA VAL A 174 15.73 -0.22 -7.62
C VAL A 174 17.06 -0.61 -8.22
N SER A 175 17.65 0.30 -9.00
CA SER A 175 18.86 0.05 -9.74
C SER A 175 20.00 -0.17 -8.75
N GLY A 176 20.23 -1.43 -8.39
CA GLY A 176 21.51 -1.88 -7.86
C GLY A 176 22.50 -1.81 -9.00
N SER A 177 23.16 -0.66 -9.14
CA SER A 177 24.35 -0.53 -9.96
C SER A 177 25.50 -1.31 -9.31
N ASP A 178 26.12 -2.17 -10.13
CA ASP A 178 27.25 -3.06 -9.88
C ASP A 178 28.39 -2.51 -8.99
#